data_AF-A0A9X4FK97-F1
#
_entry.id   AF-A0A9X4FK97-F1
#
_cell.length_a   1.000
_cell.length_b   1.000
_cell.length_c   1.000
_cell.angle_alpha   90.00
_cell.angle_beta   90.00
_cell.angle_gamma   90.00
#
_symmetry.space_group_name_H-M   'P 1'
#
loop_
_entity.id
_entity.type
_entity.pdbx_description
1 polymer ?
#
loop_
_entity_poly.entity_id
_entity_poly.type
_entity_poly.pdbx_seq_one_letter_code
_entity_poly.pdbx_strand_id
1 'polypeptide(L)'
;MQKAVDGSTHFGLTLEACQAINVEPVDSSFYASMEAVNYPVLILNGANDGITPPALADVSAKKFTNMLSLTYDQGSHGILTDAQDWAPCLKSLVLSSINEPEDMLSLDTTCLNTQDFKYVADMN
;
A
#
# COMPACT_ATOMS: atom_id res chain seq x y z
N MET A 1 -19.44 10.38 -5.15
CA MET A 1 -18.26 9.66 -4.61
C MET A 1 -18.76 8.38 -3.98
N GLN A 2 -18.17 7.23 -4.35
CA GLN A 2 -18.51 5.95 -3.74
C GLN A 2 -17.63 5.79 -2.49
N LYS A 3 -18.21 5.36 -1.37
CA LYS A 3 -17.43 4.97 -0.20
C LYS A 3 -16.59 3.75 -0.57
N ALA A 4 -15.28 3.88 -0.55
CA ALA A 4 -14.40 2.74 -0.34
C ALA A 4 -14.52 2.29 1.12
N VAL A 5 -13.91 1.14 1.44
CA VAL A 5 -13.84 0.62 2.82
C VAL A 5 -13.40 1.77 3.72
N ASP A 6 -14.12 2.03 4.83
CA ASP A 6 -13.94 3.19 5.73
C ASP A 6 -14.49 4.57 5.28
N GLY A 7 -15.21 4.68 4.16
CA GLY A 7 -15.74 5.99 3.75
C GLY A 7 -14.68 6.96 3.22
N SER A 8 -13.48 6.44 2.97
CA SER A 8 -12.59 6.93 1.91
C SER A 8 -13.35 7.04 0.59
N THR A 9 -12.99 8.00 -0.25
CA THR A 9 -13.71 8.26 -1.50
C THR A 9 -12.78 8.20 -2.68
N HIS A 10 -13.06 7.29 -3.62
CA HIS A 10 -12.36 7.29 -4.90
C HIS A 10 -13.05 8.23 -5.87
N PHE A 11 -12.26 9.04 -6.58
CA PHE A 11 -12.75 9.77 -7.74
C PHE A 11 -12.92 8.79 -8.91
N GLY A 12 -14.05 8.85 -9.61
CA GLY A 12 -14.25 8.16 -10.90
C GLY A 12 -14.93 6.79 -10.90
N LEU A 13 -15.23 6.21 -9.74
CA LEU A 13 -15.96 4.93 -9.64
C LEU A 13 -17.36 5.14 -9.06
N THR A 14 -18.22 5.89 -9.74
CA THR A 14 -19.63 5.94 -9.29
C THR A 14 -20.38 4.71 -9.79
N LEU A 15 -21.47 4.32 -9.11
CA LEU A 15 -22.30 3.20 -9.56
C LEU A 15 -22.78 3.43 -10.99
N GLU A 16 -23.13 4.67 -11.32
CA GLU A 16 -23.55 5.10 -12.65
C GLU A 16 -22.43 4.92 -13.68
N ALA A 17 -21.18 5.24 -13.32
CA ALA A 17 -20.03 5.01 -14.20
C ALA A 17 -19.79 3.51 -14.43
N CYS A 18 -19.87 2.68 -13.37
CA CYS A 18 -19.72 1.23 -13.50
C CYS A 18 -20.84 0.61 -14.35
N GLN A 19 -22.08 1.07 -14.19
CA GLN A 19 -23.22 0.63 -14.99
C GLN A 19 -23.10 1.07 -16.46
N ALA A 20 -22.56 2.26 -16.73
CA ALA A 20 -22.39 2.78 -18.08
C ALA A 20 -21.34 2.00 -18.90
N ILE A 21 -20.31 1.43 -18.25
CA ILE A 21 -19.30 0.60 -18.93
C ILE A 21 -19.94 -0.67 -19.51
N ASN A 22 -21.03 -1.17 -18.90
CA ASN A 22 -21.83 -2.31 -19.39
C ASN A 22 -20.97 -3.54 -19.77
N VAL A 23 -20.02 -3.87 -18.91
CA VAL A 23 -19.23 -5.11 -18.98
C VAL A 23 -19.55 -5.98 -17.78
N GLU A 24 -19.49 -7.29 -17.97
CA GLU A 24 -19.64 -8.24 -16.88
C GLU A 24 -18.50 -8.04 -15.86
N PRO A 25 -18.80 -8.03 -14.55
CA PRO A 25 -17.77 -8.03 -13.52
C PRO A 25 -16.84 -9.22 -13.69
N VAL A 26 -15.55 -9.00 -13.44
CA VAL A 26 -14.59 -10.10 -13.33
C VAL A 26 -15.01 -10.98 -12.16
N ASP A 27 -14.95 -12.30 -12.34
CA ASP A 27 -15.30 -13.26 -11.29
C ASP A 27 -14.45 -13.03 -10.04
N SER A 28 -15.09 -13.06 -8.86
CA SER A 28 -14.41 -12.86 -7.58
C SER A 28 -13.23 -13.82 -7.33
N SER A 29 -13.26 -15.02 -7.94
CA SER A 29 -12.18 -16.00 -7.89
C SER A 29 -10.89 -15.52 -8.56
N PHE A 30 -10.96 -14.58 -9.50
CA PHE A 30 -9.81 -13.99 -10.16
C PHE A 30 -8.93 -13.18 -9.18
N TYR A 31 -9.54 -12.62 -8.15
CA TYR A 31 -8.83 -11.93 -7.05
C TYR A 31 -8.35 -12.89 -5.95
N ALA A 32 -8.92 -14.10 -5.89
CA ALA A 32 -8.55 -15.11 -4.91
C ALA A 32 -7.30 -15.92 -5.34
N SER A 33 -7.05 -16.02 -6.66
CA SER A 33 -6.13 -16.99 -7.27
C SER A 33 -4.71 -16.48 -7.56
N MET A 34 -4.19 -15.50 -6.83
CA MET A 34 -2.75 -15.28 -6.87
C MET A 34 -2.06 -16.46 -6.20
N GLU A 35 -1.25 -17.20 -6.97
CA GLU A 35 -0.33 -18.19 -6.43
C GLU A 35 0.55 -17.53 -5.35
N ALA A 36 0.94 -18.30 -4.34
CA ALA A 36 1.78 -17.78 -3.27
C ALA A 36 3.08 -17.21 -3.85
N VAL A 37 3.32 -15.93 -3.59
CA VAL A 37 4.52 -15.23 -4.04
C VAL A 37 5.61 -15.40 -2.97
N ASN A 38 6.76 -15.93 -3.39
CA ASN A 38 7.89 -16.28 -2.54
C ASN A 38 9.18 -15.49 -2.85
N TYR A 39 9.21 -14.73 -3.95
CA TYR A 39 10.25 -13.73 -4.16
C TYR A 39 10.07 -12.55 -3.19
N PRO A 40 11.15 -11.81 -2.85
CA PRO A 40 11.06 -10.64 -1.98
C PRO A 40 10.08 -9.60 -2.52
N VAL A 41 9.15 -9.15 -1.68
CA VAL A 41 8.18 -8.10 -2.01
C VAL A 41 8.28 -6.95 -1.01
N LEU A 42 8.50 -5.74 -1.53
CA LEU A 42 8.38 -4.51 -0.75
C LEU A 42 6.98 -3.92 -0.92
N ILE A 43 6.26 -3.77 0.20
CA ILE A 43 4.98 -3.07 0.25
C ILE A 43 5.22 -1.69 0.86
N LEU A 44 4.68 -0.66 0.23
CA LEU A 44 4.94 0.74 0.53
C LEU A 44 3.65 1.48 0.88
N ASN A 45 3.58 2.01 2.09
CA ASN A 45 2.37 2.65 2.63
C ASN A 45 2.63 4.07 3.13
N GLY A 46 1.76 5.00 2.74
CA GLY A 46 1.69 6.32 3.36
C GLY A 46 0.77 6.26 4.56
N ALA A 47 1.25 6.66 5.73
CA ALA A 47 0.39 6.70 6.92
C ALA A 47 -0.80 7.65 6.76
N ASN A 48 -0.71 8.63 5.85
CA ASN A 48 -1.76 9.60 5.57
C ASN A 48 -2.42 9.38 4.18
N ASP A 49 -2.30 8.18 3.62
CA ASP A 49 -2.96 7.83 2.37
C ASP A 49 -4.47 7.59 2.59
N GLY A 50 -5.29 8.57 2.19
CA GLY A 50 -6.75 8.46 2.22
C GLY A 50 -7.37 7.77 1.00
N ILE A 51 -6.58 7.40 -0.01
CA ILE A 51 -7.04 6.72 -1.24
C ILE A 51 -6.80 5.21 -1.12
N THR A 52 -5.61 4.83 -0.67
CA THR A 52 -5.22 3.44 -0.37
C THR A 52 -4.62 3.35 1.04
N PRO A 53 -5.45 3.38 2.10
CA PRO A 53 -4.96 3.38 3.48
C PRO A 53 -4.07 2.17 3.79
N PRO A 54 -3.11 2.29 4.74
CA PRO A 54 -2.21 1.18 5.14
C PRO A 54 -2.96 -0.12 5.49
N ALA A 55 -4.18 0.01 5.99
CA ALA A 55 -5.08 -1.08 6.30
C ALA A 55 -5.38 -2.01 5.09
N LEU A 56 -5.41 -1.47 3.86
CA LEU A 56 -5.56 -2.27 2.64
C LEU A 56 -4.27 -3.01 2.25
N ALA A 57 -3.12 -2.52 2.71
CA ALA A 57 -1.84 -3.19 2.53
C ALA A 57 -1.79 -4.49 3.34
N ASP A 58 -2.34 -4.52 4.55
CA ASP A 58 -2.45 -5.74 5.36
C ASP A 58 -3.30 -6.82 4.68
N VAL A 59 -4.32 -6.41 3.92
CA VAL A 59 -5.14 -7.34 3.10
C VAL A 59 -4.29 -7.96 1.99
N SER A 60 -3.50 -7.13 1.30
CA SER A 60 -2.61 -7.55 0.21
C SER A 60 -1.43 -8.40 0.74
N ALA A 61 -0.90 -8.04 1.91
CA ALA A 61 0.26 -8.66 2.56
C ALA A 61 0.05 -10.16 2.84
N LYS A 62 -1.19 -10.58 3.11
CA LYS A 62 -1.56 -11.99 3.36
C LYS A 62 -1.19 -12.94 2.22
N LYS A 63 -0.91 -12.42 1.02
CA LYS A 63 -0.56 -13.21 -0.17
C LYS A 63 0.95 -13.39 -0.36
N PHE A 64 1.77 -12.66 0.39
CA PHE A 64 3.23 -12.68 0.25
C PHE A 64 3.86 -13.37 1.46
N THR A 65 4.68 -14.38 1.18
CA THR A 65 5.38 -15.14 2.24
C THR A 65 6.76 -14.57 2.57
N ASN A 66 7.31 -13.76 1.67
CA ASN A 66 8.60 -13.09 1.78
C ASN A 66 8.41 -11.59 1.49
N MET A 67 8.00 -10.82 2.50
CA MET A 67 7.64 -9.42 2.32
C MET A 67 8.09 -8.52 3.46
N LEU A 68 8.41 -7.27 3.12
CA LEU A 68 8.58 -6.17 4.05
C LEU A 68 7.50 -5.13 3.76
N SER A 69 6.67 -4.81 4.75
CA SER A 69 5.69 -3.72 4.66
C SER A 69 6.22 -2.51 5.41
N LEU A 70 6.48 -1.42 4.68
CA LEU A 70 6.96 -0.16 5.22
C LEU A 70 5.82 0.85 5.27
N THR A 71 5.63 1.47 6.43
CA THR A 71 4.73 2.62 6.58
C THR A 71 5.56 3.84 6.94
N TYR A 72 5.46 4.89 6.13
CA TYR A 72 6.09 6.18 6.42
C TYR A 72 5.08 7.12 7.05
N ASP A 73 5.36 7.60 8.26
CA ASP A 73 4.44 8.44 9.04
C ASP A 73 4.09 9.76 8.35
N GLN A 74 5.03 10.33 7.61
CA GLN A 74 4.80 11.55 6.81
C GLN A 74 4.36 11.24 5.36
N GLY A 75 4.27 9.97 4.98
CA GLY A 75 3.94 9.54 3.63
C GLY A 75 2.47 9.74 3.29
N SER A 76 2.21 10.10 2.03
CA SER A 76 0.86 10.26 1.47
C SER A 76 0.56 9.19 0.42
N HIS A 77 -0.44 9.41 -0.42
CA HIS A 77 -0.72 8.52 -1.55
C HIS A 77 0.45 8.45 -2.54
N GLY A 78 0.91 7.24 -2.85
CA GLY A 78 2.00 7.02 -3.81
C GLY A 78 3.40 7.25 -3.24
N ILE A 79 3.67 6.80 -1.99
CA ILE A 79 4.90 7.14 -1.25
C ILE A 79 6.24 6.87 -1.94
N LEU A 80 6.29 6.06 -3.00
CA LEU A 80 7.50 5.89 -3.78
C LEU A 80 8.01 7.24 -4.31
N THR A 81 7.11 8.18 -4.63
CA THR A 81 7.52 9.53 -5.08
C THR A 81 8.10 10.38 -3.95
N ASP A 82 7.80 10.05 -2.70
CA ASP A 82 8.31 10.72 -1.51
C ASP A 82 9.74 10.28 -1.18
N ALA A 83 10.23 9.17 -1.75
CA ALA A 83 11.57 8.61 -1.57
C ALA A 83 12.67 9.45 -2.24
N GLN A 84 12.82 10.70 -1.79
CA GLN A 84 13.72 11.72 -2.34
C GLN A 84 14.77 12.13 -1.30
N ASP A 85 15.65 13.06 -1.67
CA ASP A 85 16.73 13.55 -0.79
C ASP A 85 16.21 14.21 0.50
N TRP A 86 14.97 14.72 0.50
CA TRP A 86 14.32 15.28 1.69
C TRP A 86 13.74 14.22 2.65
N ALA A 87 13.61 12.96 2.20
CA ALA A 87 13.19 11.83 3.02
C ALA A 87 14.25 10.71 2.96
N PRO A 88 15.47 10.97 3.46
CA PRO A 88 16.63 10.11 3.24
C PRO A 88 16.42 8.70 3.81
N CYS A 89 15.71 8.56 4.93
CA CYS A 89 15.34 7.26 5.50
C CYS A 89 14.55 6.40 4.50
N LEU A 90 13.44 6.91 3.99
CA LEU A 90 12.59 6.21 3.03
C LEU A 90 13.35 5.88 1.76
N LYS A 91 14.10 6.86 1.22
CA LYS A 91 14.94 6.68 0.04
C LYS A 91 15.96 5.54 0.23
N SER A 92 16.69 5.54 1.33
CA SER A 92 17.67 4.49 1.64
C SER A 92 17.01 3.12 1.76
N LEU A 93 15.89 3.00 2.49
CA LEU A 93 15.19 1.73 2.66
C LEU A 93 14.66 1.15 1.33
N VAL A 94 14.08 2.00 0.48
CA VAL A 94 13.62 1.58 -0.86
C VAL A 94 14.79 1.11 -1.71
N LEU A 95 15.89 1.86 -1.75
CA LEU A 95 17.07 1.50 -2.54
C LEU A 95 17.74 0.22 -2.02
N SER A 96 17.89 0.07 -0.71
CA SER A 96 18.43 -1.16 -0.11
C SER A 96 17.56 -2.37 -0.43
N SER A 97 16.23 -2.23 -0.34
CA SER A 97 15.30 -3.32 -0.69
C SER A 97 15.38 -3.75 -2.17
N ILE A 98 15.75 -2.83 -3.07
CA ILE A 98 15.92 -3.11 -4.50
C ILE A 98 17.30 -3.71 -4.80
N ASN A 99 18.36 -3.16 -4.19
CA ASN A 99 19.74 -3.52 -4.50
C ASN A 99 20.20 -4.78 -3.77
N GLU A 100 19.68 -5.02 -2.56
CA GLU A 100 20.04 -6.12 -1.65
C GLU A 100 18.74 -6.79 -1.13
N PRO A 101 17.91 -7.35 -2.03
CA PRO A 101 16.59 -7.87 -1.67
C PRO A 101 16.62 -9.06 -0.70
N GLU A 102 17.75 -9.77 -0.60
CA GLU A 102 18.00 -10.83 0.38
C GLU A 102 18.05 -10.32 1.83
N ASP A 103 18.49 -9.08 2.04
CA ASP A 103 18.66 -8.45 3.35
C ASP A 103 17.46 -7.58 3.74
N MET A 104 16.47 -7.45 2.84
CA MET A 104 15.30 -6.58 3.00
C MET A 104 14.60 -6.76 4.36
N LEU A 105 14.40 -8.00 4.82
CA LEU A 105 13.71 -8.28 6.10
C LEU A 105 14.49 -7.84 7.35
N SER A 106 15.78 -7.54 7.21
CA SER A 106 16.68 -7.12 8.29
C SER A 106 16.90 -5.62 8.37
N LEU A 107 16.35 -4.85 7.43
CA LEU A 107 16.52 -3.40 7.37
C LEU A 107 15.96 -2.73 8.63
N ASP A 108 16.70 -1.75 9.16
CA ASP A 108 16.24 -0.91 10.27
C ASP A 108 15.23 0.13 9.76
N THR A 109 13.96 -0.07 10.10
CA THR A 109 12.84 0.76 9.65
C THR A 109 12.44 1.84 10.65
N THR A 110 13.15 1.96 11.78
CA THR A 110 12.74 2.83 12.89
C THR A 110 12.68 4.31 12.50
N CYS A 111 13.50 4.74 11.53
CA CYS A 111 13.52 6.11 11.05
C CYS A 111 12.27 6.55 10.26
N LEU A 112 11.37 5.61 9.92
CA LEU A 112 10.08 5.92 9.29
C LEU A 112 9.00 6.34 10.30
N ASN A 113 9.21 6.05 11.58
CA ASN A 113 8.27 6.35 12.66
C ASN A 113 8.61 7.70 13.30
N THR A 114 7.99 8.77 12.81
CA THR A 114 8.21 10.14 13.28
C THR A 114 7.28 10.53 14.43
N GLN A 115 6.37 9.64 14.85
CA GLN A 115 5.30 9.91 15.83
C GLN A 115 4.26 10.94 15.36
N ASP A 116 4.25 11.26 14.06
CA ASP A 116 3.27 12.17 13.46
C ASP A 116 1.88 11.51 13.37
N PHE A 117 0.88 12.34 13.07
CA PHE A 117 -0.50 11.88 12.85
C PHE A 117 -0.55 10.81 11.75
N LYS A 118 -1.36 9.77 11.98
CA LYS A 118 -1.60 8.66 11.06
C LYS A 118 -3.09 8.60 10.75
N TYR A 119 -3.43 8.52 9.47
CA TYR A 119 -4.78 8.20 9.04
C TYR A 119 -5.12 6.77 9.47
N VAL A 120 -6.23 6.61 10.16
CA VAL A 120 -6.74 5.30 10.58
C VAL A 120 -8.04 5.06 9.83
N ALA A 121 -8.08 3.95 9.09
CA ALA A 121 -9.27 3.55 8.38
C ALA A 121 -10.19 2.66 9.25
N ASP A 122 -11.44 3.09 9.47
CA ASP A 122 -12.56 2.33 10.03
C ASP A 122 -13.04 1.21 9.08
N MET A 123 -12.35 0.06 9.13
CA MET A 123 -12.66 -1.11 8.28
C MET A 123 -13.86 -1.97 8.75
N ASN A 124 -14.83 -1.38 9.46
CA ASN A 124 -16.04 -2.06 9.95
C ASN A 124 -17.01 -2.46 8.83
#